data_AF-A0A1Q9ULH5-F1
#
_entry.id   AF-A0A1Q9ULH5-F1
#
_cell.length_a   1.000
_cell.length_b   1.000
_cell.length_c   1.000
_cell.angle_alpha   90.00
_cell.angle_beta   90.00
_cell.angle_gamma   90.00
#
_symmetry.space_group_name_H-M   'P 1'
#
loop_
_entity.id
_entity.type
_entity.pdbx_description
1 polymer ?
#
loop_
_entity_poly.entity_id
_entity_poly.type
_entity_poly.pdbx_seq_one_letter_code
_entity_poly.pdbx_strand_id
1 'polypeptide(L)'
;MCALAPWTPEGEPVEPVRGRTVLIAHGTDDVRTRPEASLAYATRAEPVAARLARVELAGERHAMLRRPAMWRRLVVDVTARALNARPPGEGPATARGVELPGAVDALDRVWCDPAPGRLSISL
;
A
#
# COMPACT_ATOMS: atom_id res chain seq x y z
N MET A 1 -1.65 7.25 5.50
CA MET A 1 -0.33 7.51 4.90
C MET A 1 -0.10 6.49 3.80
N CYS A 2 0.46 6.90 2.66
CA CYS A 2 0.81 5.98 1.56
C CYS A 2 2.29 6.20 1.20
N ALA A 3 3.05 5.11 1.13
CA ALA A 3 4.45 5.11 0.76
C ALA A 3 4.67 4.21 -0.46
N LEU A 4 5.35 4.74 -1.46
CA LEU A 4 5.57 4.13 -2.77
C LEU A 4 7.08 3.88 -2.93
N ALA A 5 7.47 2.61 -3.02
CA ALA A 5 8.86 2.16 -3.06
C ALA A 5 9.76 2.93 -2.07
N PRO A 6 9.40 2.97 -0.76
CA PRO A 6 10.10 3.82 0.18
C PRO A 6 11.52 3.32 0.42
N TRP A 7 12.43 4.26 0.61
CA TRP A 7 13.74 3.97 1.18
C TRP A 7 13.61 3.86 2.70
N THR A 8 13.75 2.64 3.22
CA THR A 8 13.68 2.35 4.65
C THR A 8 14.91 1.54 5.07
N PRO A 9 16.07 2.20 5.25
CA PRO A 9 17.30 1.51 5.64
C PRO A 9 17.17 0.80 6.98
N GLU A 10 18.13 -0.07 7.30
CA GLU A 10 18.19 -0.73 8.61
C GLU A 10 18.18 0.31 9.74
N GLY A 11 17.40 0.06 10.79
CA GLY A 11 17.23 1.01 11.89
C GLY A 11 16.35 2.23 11.60
N GLU A 12 15.74 2.37 10.42
CA GLU A 12 14.83 3.49 10.11
C GLU A 12 13.72 3.61 11.19
N PRO A 13 13.48 4.80 11.79
CA PRO A 13 12.52 4.99 12.88
C PRO A 13 11.06 4.66 12.51
N VAL A 14 10.34 4.05 13.45
CA VAL A 14 8.92 3.67 13.27
C VAL A 14 7.96 4.58 14.04
N GLU A 15 8.48 5.46 14.90
CA GLU A 15 7.73 6.45 15.64
C GLU A 15 6.87 7.35 14.74
N PRO A 16 7.33 7.78 13.54
CA PRO A 16 6.51 8.57 12.64
C PRO A 16 5.22 7.85 12.18
N VAL A 17 5.11 6.52 12.26
CA VAL A 17 3.88 5.83 11.86
C VAL A 17 2.99 5.44 13.04
N ARG A 18 3.38 5.78 14.27
CA ARG A 18 2.63 5.42 15.48
C ARG A 18 1.19 5.93 15.41
N GLY A 19 0.23 5.03 15.64
CA GLY A 19 -1.20 5.35 15.63
C GLY A 19 -1.75 5.80 14.26
N ARG A 20 -1.00 5.60 13.17
CA ARG A 20 -1.43 5.96 11.81
C ARG A 20 -1.85 4.72 11.03
N THR A 21 -2.76 4.90 10.09
CA THR A 21 -3.07 3.90 9.05
C THR A 21 -2.07 4.05 7.90
N VAL A 22 -1.33 2.98 7.60
CA VAL A 22 -0.20 2.98 6.67
C VAL A 22 -0.41 1.96 5.55
N LEU A 23 -0.21 2.40 4.31
CA LEU A 23 -0.03 1.53 3.16
C LEU A 23 1.39 1.69 2.61
N ILE A 24 2.08 0.58 2.41
CA ILE A 24 3.35 0.52 1.68
C ILE A 24 3.12 -0.27 0.40
N ALA A 25 3.44 0.29 -0.76
CA ALA A 25 3.48 -0.43 -2.03
C ALA A 25 4.92 -0.50 -2.54
N HIS A 26 5.35 -1.67 -3.00
CA HIS A 26 6.74 -1.89 -3.42
C HIS A 26 6.82 -2.82 -4.64
N GLY A 27 7.57 -2.44 -5.67
CA GLY A 27 7.79 -3.29 -6.84
C GLY A 27 8.83 -4.38 -6.61
N THR A 28 8.54 -5.64 -6.95
CA THR A 28 9.44 -6.77 -6.62
C THR A 28 10.79 -6.73 -7.35
N ASP A 29 10.91 -5.99 -8.45
CA ASP A 29 12.14 -5.84 -9.24
C ASP A 29 12.88 -4.52 -8.92
N ASP A 30 12.56 -3.88 -7.80
CA ASP A 30 13.23 -2.66 -7.35
C ASP A 30 14.66 -2.95 -6.87
N VAL A 31 15.63 -2.33 -7.54
CA VAL A 31 17.06 -2.41 -7.21
C VAL A 31 17.62 -1.11 -6.59
N ARG A 32 16.80 -0.05 -6.51
CA ARG A 32 17.14 1.24 -5.92
C ARG A 32 16.83 1.26 -4.43
N THR A 33 15.63 0.83 -4.08
CA THR A 33 15.21 0.57 -2.71
C THR A 33 14.79 -0.88 -2.64
N ARG A 34 15.56 -1.72 -1.95
CA ARG A 34 15.30 -3.17 -1.93
C ARG A 34 13.92 -3.47 -1.31
N PRO A 35 13.05 -4.30 -1.94
CA PRO A 35 11.73 -4.64 -1.39
C PRO A 35 11.79 -5.22 0.02
N GLU A 36 12.85 -5.96 0.32
CA GLU A 36 13.12 -6.57 1.62
C GLU A 36 13.29 -5.52 2.71
N ALA A 37 13.88 -4.36 2.40
CA ALA A 37 14.05 -3.27 3.35
C ALA A 37 12.69 -2.71 3.82
N SER A 38 11.75 -2.55 2.88
CA SER A 38 10.39 -2.10 3.21
C SER A 38 9.58 -3.17 3.95
N LEU A 39 9.87 -4.46 3.73
CA LEU A 39 9.28 -5.56 4.48
C LEU A 39 9.79 -5.59 5.93
N ALA A 40 11.10 -5.41 6.12
CA ALA A 40 11.71 -5.31 7.44
C ALA A 40 11.16 -4.09 8.21
N TYR A 41 11.02 -2.94 7.55
CA TYR A 41 10.36 -1.78 8.14
C TYR A 41 8.91 -2.06 8.53
N ALA A 42 8.11 -2.60 7.61
CA ALA A 42 6.70 -2.94 7.86
C ALA A 42 6.54 -3.86 9.08
N THR A 43 7.42 -4.85 9.22
CA THR A 43 7.43 -5.79 10.35
C THR A 43 7.71 -5.08 11.67
N ARG A 44 8.66 -4.12 11.72
CA ARG A 44 8.94 -3.32 12.92
C ARG A 44 7.84 -2.30 13.22
N ALA A 45 7.20 -1.76 12.19
CA ALA A 45 6.19 -0.72 12.27
C ALA A 45 4.79 -1.25 12.66
N GLU A 46 4.47 -2.50 12.30
CA GLU A 46 3.20 -3.15 12.57
C GLU A 46 2.71 -2.98 14.03
N PRO A 47 3.51 -3.25 15.08
CA PRO A 47 3.03 -3.13 16.47
C PRO A 47 2.78 -1.70 16.95
N VAL A 48 3.24 -0.67 16.23
CA VAL A 48 3.06 0.74 16.62
C VAL A 48 2.08 1.49 15.75
N ALA A 49 1.88 1.06 14.51
CA ALA A 49 0.88 1.62 13.61
C ALA A 49 -0.53 1.34 14.13
N ALA A 50 -1.50 2.20 13.80
CA ALA A 50 -2.90 1.86 14.06
C ALA A 50 -3.32 0.68 13.19
N ARG A 51 -2.92 0.72 11.91
CA ARG A 51 -3.12 -0.34 10.91
C ARG A 51 -2.03 -0.25 9.85
N LEU A 52 -1.57 -1.38 9.34
CA LEU A 52 -0.52 -1.41 8.31
C LEU A 52 -0.80 -2.52 7.29
N ALA A 53 -0.71 -2.20 6.01
CA ALA A 53 -0.52 -3.21 4.97
C ALA A 53 0.67 -2.90 4.09
N ARG A 54 1.24 -3.99 3.56
CA ARG A 54 2.26 -3.94 2.54
C ARG A 54 1.80 -4.73 1.32
N VAL A 55 1.87 -4.08 0.17
CA VAL A 55 1.51 -4.64 -1.13
C VAL A 55 2.77 -4.74 -1.98
N GLU A 56 2.98 -5.92 -2.55
CA GLU A 56 4.01 -6.12 -3.56
C GLU A 56 3.40 -6.06 -4.95
N LEU A 57 4.02 -5.30 -5.84
CA LEU A 57 3.66 -5.22 -7.24
C LEU A 57 4.65 -6.09 -8.03
N ALA A 58 4.25 -7.31 -8.34
CA ALA A 58 5.09 -8.29 -9.01
C ALA A 58 5.62 -7.71 -10.32
N GLY A 59 6.91 -7.81 -10.59
CA GLY A 59 7.55 -7.30 -11.81
C GLY A 59 7.56 -5.77 -11.95
N GLU A 60 7.23 -4.99 -10.93
CA GLU A 60 7.46 -3.53 -10.95
C GLU A 60 8.87 -3.19 -10.46
N ARG A 61 9.44 -2.10 -11.00
CA ARG A 61 10.69 -1.50 -10.49
C ARG A 61 10.37 -0.31 -9.58
N HIS A 62 11.40 0.35 -9.05
CA HIS A 62 11.27 1.55 -8.19
C HIS A 62 10.20 2.56 -8.61
N ALA A 63 10.21 2.94 -9.88
CA ALA A 63 9.29 3.96 -10.39
C ALA A 63 7.83 3.48 -10.49
N MET A 64 7.58 2.17 -10.43
CA MET A 64 6.26 1.53 -10.59
C MET A 64 5.52 1.96 -11.86
N LEU A 65 6.25 2.18 -12.95
CA LEU A 65 5.70 2.70 -14.21
C LEU A 65 5.40 1.63 -15.26
N ARG A 66 5.61 0.33 -15.00
CA ARG A 66 5.26 -0.71 -16.01
C ARG A 66 3.74 -0.88 -16.07
N ARG A 67 3.04 -0.81 -14.93
CA ARG A 67 1.58 -0.80 -14.78
C ARG A 67 1.14 0.35 -13.86
N PRO A 68 1.22 1.61 -14.33
CA PRO A 68 0.98 2.78 -13.49
C PRO A 68 -0.45 2.84 -12.93
N ALA A 69 -1.41 2.15 -13.57
CA ALA A 69 -2.76 2.01 -13.06
C ALA A 69 -2.81 1.35 -11.67
N MET A 70 -1.89 0.44 -11.34
CA MET A 70 -1.87 -0.28 -10.07
C MET A 70 -1.58 0.66 -8.90
N TRP A 71 -0.42 1.34 -8.90
CA TRP A 71 -0.08 2.27 -7.81
C TRP A 71 -1.01 3.47 -7.77
N ARG A 72 -1.48 3.96 -8.93
CA ARG A 72 -2.42 5.09 -9.00
C ARG A 72 -3.72 4.73 -8.27
N ARG A 73 -4.26 3.54 -8.51
CA ARG A 73 -5.47 3.07 -7.81
C ARG A 73 -5.25 3.02 -6.30
N LEU A 74 -4.15 2.44 -5.85
CA LEU A 74 -3.79 2.39 -4.43
C LEU A 74 -3.76 3.78 -3.78
N VAL A 75 -3.09 4.75 -4.42
CA VAL A 75 -2.98 6.13 -3.91
C VAL A 75 -4.33 6.84 -3.89
N VAL A 76 -5.12 6.71 -4.97
CA VAL A 76 -6.46 7.30 -5.06
C VAL A 76 -7.35 6.77 -3.96
N ASP A 77 -7.37 5.46 -3.77
CA ASP A 77 -8.25 4.81 -2.81
C ASP A 77 -7.85 5.12 -1.35
N VAL A 78 -6.55 5.13 -1.03
CA VAL A 78 -6.07 5.56 0.31
C VAL A 78 -6.41 7.02 0.56
N THR A 79 -6.20 7.89 -0.43
CA THR A 79 -6.48 9.32 -0.30
C THR A 79 -7.98 9.56 -0.11
N ALA A 80 -8.83 8.90 -0.91
CA ALA A 80 -10.27 9.01 -0.79
C ALA A 80 -10.74 8.59 0.61
N ARG A 81 -10.31 7.41 1.09
CA ARG A 81 -10.66 6.93 2.45
C ARG A 81 -10.13 7.84 3.56
N ALA A 82 -8.91 8.36 3.43
CA ALA A 82 -8.34 9.29 4.41
C ALA A 82 -9.13 10.61 4.51
N LEU A 83 -9.75 11.04 3.40
CA LEU A 83 -10.60 12.23 3.33
C LEU A 83 -12.08 11.92 3.63
N ASN A 84 -12.44 10.66 3.93
CA ASN A 84 -13.83 10.19 3.96
C ASN A 84 -14.62 10.54 2.69
N ALA A 85 -13.92 10.58 1.55
CA ALA A 85 -14.47 10.85 0.24
C ALA A 85 -14.72 9.54 -0.51
N ARG A 86 -15.66 9.56 -1.45
CA ARG A 86 -15.90 8.42 -2.36
C ARG A 86 -14.80 8.37 -3.44
N PRO A 87 -14.17 7.22 -3.70
CA PRO A 87 -13.13 7.15 -4.73
C PRO A 87 -13.73 7.41 -6.13
N PRO A 88 -13.02 8.16 -6.99
CA PRO A 88 -13.46 8.46 -8.35
C PRO A 88 -13.52 7.17 -9.18
N GLY A 89 -14.70 6.86 -9.72
CA GLY A 89 -14.95 5.66 -10.54
C GLY A 89 -16.04 4.73 -10.01
N GLU A 90 -16.54 4.94 -8.78
CA GLU A 90 -17.72 4.23 -8.25
C GLU A 90 -19.07 4.80 -8.76
N GLY A 91 -19.13 5.24 -10.03
CA GLY A 91 -20.38 5.47 -10.75
C GLY A 91 -20.80 4.20 -11.52
N PRO A 92 -22.02 4.10 -12.07
CA PRO A 92 -22.40 2.94 -12.90
C PRO A 92 -21.35 2.71 -13.98
N ALA A 93 -20.83 1.48 -14.01
CA ALA A 93 -19.61 1.07 -14.69
C ALA A 93 -19.56 1.54 -16.16
N THR A 94 -18.73 2.55 -16.45
CA THR A 94 -18.48 3.01 -17.83
C THR A 94 -17.01 3.26 -18.14
N ALA A 95 -16.10 3.09 -17.18
CA ALA A 95 -14.67 3.01 -17.45
C ALA A 95 -14.19 1.60 -17.09
N ARG A 96 -13.59 0.89 -18.05
CA ARG A 96 -12.87 -0.37 -17.79
C ARG A 96 -11.68 -0.09 -16.88
N GLY A 97 -11.93 -0.01 -15.58
CA GLY A 97 -10.91 -0.13 -14.56
C GLY A 97 -10.38 -1.55 -14.62
N VAL A 98 -9.07 -1.71 -14.61
CA VAL A 98 -8.48 -3.00 -14.28
C VAL A 98 -8.91 -3.28 -12.83
N GLU A 99 -9.84 -4.20 -12.64
CA GLU A 99 -9.97 -4.88 -11.35
C GLU A 99 -8.63 -5.56 -11.08
N LEU A 100 -8.02 -5.20 -9.96
CA LEU A 100 -6.85 -5.89 -9.45
C LEU A 100 -7.34 -6.67 -8.24
N PRO A 101 -7.82 -7.92 -8.43
CA PRO A 101 -8.20 -8.80 -7.33
C PRO A 101 -7.05 -8.80 -6.31
N GLY A 102 -7.34 -8.50 -5.04
CA GLY A 102 -6.33 -8.38 -3.99
C GLY A 102 -5.88 -6.95 -3.64
N ALA A 103 -5.83 -5.97 -4.57
CA ALA A 103 -5.48 -4.58 -4.22
C ALA A 103 -6.60 -3.89 -3.43
N VAL A 104 -7.83 -4.09 -3.92
CA VAL A 104 -9.05 -3.57 -3.30
C VAL A 104 -9.28 -4.30 -1.97
N ASP A 105 -9.09 -5.62 -1.96
CA ASP A 105 -9.16 -6.44 -0.74
C ASP A 105 -8.11 -6.02 0.30
N ALA A 106 -6.88 -5.69 -0.10
CA ALA A 106 -5.85 -5.17 0.80
C ALA A 106 -6.31 -3.90 1.51
N LEU A 107 -6.87 -2.98 0.73
CA LEU A 107 -7.31 -1.68 1.22
C LEU A 107 -8.57 -1.78 2.08
N ASP A 108 -9.53 -2.61 1.69
CA ASP A 108 -10.73 -2.87 2.49
C ASP A 108 -10.36 -3.53 3.81
N ARG A 109 -9.37 -4.43 3.85
CA ARG A 109 -8.92 -5.00 5.11
C ARG A 109 -8.15 -4.00 5.97
N VAL A 110 -7.34 -3.10 5.39
CA VAL A 110 -6.70 -2.01 6.17
C VAL A 110 -7.71 -1.01 6.71
N TRP A 111 -8.81 -0.72 6.00
CA TRP A 111 -9.69 0.38 6.40
C TRP A 111 -11.01 -0.06 7.03
N CYS A 112 -11.49 -1.27 6.72
CA CYS A 112 -12.79 -1.79 7.14
C CYS A 112 -12.70 -3.01 8.06
N ASP A 113 -11.57 -3.73 8.15
CA ASP A 113 -11.40 -4.80 9.13
C ASP A 113 -11.05 -4.22 10.51
N PRO A 114 -11.85 -4.48 11.56
CA PRO A 114 -11.56 -4.04 12.92
C PRO A 114 -10.43 -4.84 13.60
N ALA A 115 -10.00 -5.98 13.06
CA ALA A 115 -8.94 -6.78 13.64
C ALA A 115 -7.53 -6.25 13.28
N PRO A 116 -6.62 -6.03 14.24
CA PRO A 116 -5.23 -5.70 13.96
C PRO A 116 -4.53 -6.95 13.42
N GLY A 117 -4.48 -7.09 12.10
CA GLY A 117 -3.95 -8.28 11.44
C GLY A 117 -3.02 -7.94 10.27
N ARG A 118 -1.88 -8.62 10.26
CA ARG A 118 -0.87 -8.65 9.19
C ARG A 118 -1.51 -8.94 7.83
N LEU A 119 -1.28 -8.08 6.85
CA LEU A 119 -1.73 -8.30 5.46
C LEU A 119 -0.57 -8.04 4.51
N SER A 120 -0.02 -9.13 3.97
CA SER A 120 0.90 -9.13 2.83
C SER A 120 0.14 -9.67 1.64
N ILE A 121 -0.02 -8.86 0.60
CA ILE A 121 -0.70 -9.25 -0.64
C ILE A 121 0.27 -9.02 -1.79
N SER A 122 0.57 -10.08 -2.53
CA SER A 122 1.37 -10.05 -3.74
C SER A 122 0.41 -10.01 -4.93
N LEU A 123 0.56 -9.00 -5.79
CA LEU A 123 -0.30 -8.74 -6.96
C LEU A 123 0.49 -8.77 -8.26
#